data_AF-A0A3D0XFQ5-F1
#
_entry.id   AF-A0A3D0XFQ5-F1
#
_cell.length_a   1.000
_cell.length_b   1.000
_cell.length_c   1.000
_cell.angle_alpha   90.00
_cell.angle_beta   90.00
_cell.angle_gamma   90.00
#
_symmetry.space_group_name_H-M   'P 1'
#
loop_
_entity.id
_entity.type
_entity.pdbx_description
1 polymer ?
#
loop_
_entity_poly.entity_id
_entity_poly.type
_entity_poly.pdbx_seq_one_letter_code
_entity_poly.pdbx_strand_id
1 'polypeptide(L)'
;ELRARFFETPLRVHFRQPTIHIMVLFVDEKTSVERQIKRGHQAEAHNQEVRTTGVGECVELRPTDLDPKAARRRYQVFKEQTWEALQSLKQTFFYHFVNAQGSVAEVERNILNELRYQSLLELDPQTYDSLRNLPLASEIILHARQDLVKRLDAYELNQTELFHQVIGLIQEKIMPVVVRHAISGLATVNIEDPLLHDSEALAMLIDIFSERGYHAVVDLHRIEIPEQVDLASGDISCRQKKVFRITIRFQGSEIRRG
;
A
#
# COMPACT_ATOMS: atom_id res chain seq x y z
N GLU A 1 13.15 23.87 30.34
CA GLU A 1 14.33 24.42 31.05
C GLU A 1 15.58 23.56 30.91
N LEU A 2 15.57 22.29 31.33
CA LEU A 2 16.75 21.40 31.25
C LEU A 2 17.28 21.18 29.82
N ARG A 3 16.40 20.97 28.83
CA ARG A 3 16.82 20.81 27.43
C ARG A 3 17.62 22.00 26.89
N ALA A 4 17.14 23.23 27.14
CA ALA A 4 17.82 24.44 26.67
C ALA A 4 19.23 24.56 27.26
N ARG A 5 19.38 24.17 28.55
CA ARG A 5 20.66 24.19 29.26
C ARG A 5 21.68 23.18 28.73
N PHE A 6 21.23 22.02 28.24
CA PHE A 6 22.11 20.93 27.81
C PHE A 6 22.17 20.74 26.29
N PHE A 7 21.58 21.65 25.49
CA PHE A 7 21.40 21.51 24.05
C PHE A 7 22.70 21.29 23.26
N GLU A 8 23.76 22.02 23.60
CA GLU A 8 25.08 21.92 22.94
C GLU A 8 25.99 20.84 23.55
N THR A 9 25.49 20.07 24.53
CA THR A 9 26.28 19.07 25.23
C THR A 9 25.96 17.66 24.74
N PRO A 10 26.86 16.69 24.95
CA PRO A 10 26.55 15.27 24.71
C PRO A 10 25.34 14.77 25.52
N LEU A 11 25.00 15.44 26.63
CA LEU A 11 23.87 15.08 27.50
C LEU A 11 22.50 15.43 26.89
N ARG A 12 22.45 16.17 25.77
CA ARG A 12 21.19 16.55 25.08
C ARG A 12 20.27 15.37 24.80
N VAL A 13 20.85 14.18 24.58
CA VAL A 13 20.13 12.94 24.27
C VAL A 13 19.19 12.48 25.40
N HIS A 14 19.44 12.92 26.63
CA HIS A 14 18.63 12.58 27.80
C HIS A 14 17.46 13.55 28.04
N PHE A 15 17.43 14.69 27.33
CA PHE A 15 16.43 15.75 27.53
C PHE A 15 15.60 15.96 26.26
N ARG A 16 14.80 14.95 25.92
CA ARG A 16 13.94 14.94 24.73
C ARG A 16 12.81 15.97 24.83
N GLN A 17 12.38 16.46 23.67
CA GLN A 17 11.23 17.37 23.57
C GLN A 17 9.93 16.56 23.68
N PRO A 18 8.86 17.09 24.31
CA PRO A 18 7.54 16.47 24.24
C PRO A 18 7.11 16.31 22.78
N THR A 19 6.69 15.11 22.42
CA THR A 19 6.20 14.74 21.09
C THR A 19 4.67 14.78 21.09
N ILE A 20 4.08 15.34 20.04
CA ILE A 20 2.63 15.31 19.82
C ILE A 20 2.36 14.29 18.72
N HIS A 21 1.52 13.32 19.05
CA HIS A 21 1.12 12.24 18.16
C HIS A 21 -0.31 12.46 17.68
N ILE A 22 -0.51 12.39 16.36
CA ILE A 22 -1.82 12.38 15.72
C ILE A 22 -2.08 10.94 15.28
N MET A 23 -3.17 10.35 15.78
CA MET A 23 -3.62 9.02 15.40
C MET A 23 -4.88 9.12 14.57
N VAL A 24 -4.82 8.59 13.34
CA VAL A 24 -5.97 8.55 12.44
C VAL A 24 -6.41 7.11 12.25
N LEU A 25 -7.63 6.84 12.72
CA LEU A 25 -8.31 5.56 12.56
C LEU A 25 -8.92 5.48 11.16
N PHE A 26 -8.44 4.54 10.36
CA PHE A 26 -8.87 4.39 8.98
C PHE A 26 -9.80 3.18 8.80
N VAL A 27 -10.86 3.39 8.02
CA VAL A 27 -11.82 2.35 7.61
C VAL A 27 -12.08 2.55 6.12
N ASP A 28 -12.06 1.48 5.32
CA ASP A 28 -12.38 1.58 3.89
C ASP A 28 -13.85 1.95 3.62
N GLU A 29 -14.13 2.37 2.38
CA GLU A 29 -15.46 2.82 1.98
C GLU A 29 -16.52 1.75 2.24
N LYS A 30 -16.21 0.50 1.86
CA LYS A 30 -17.12 -0.64 2.00
C LYS A 30 -17.52 -0.83 3.46
N THR A 31 -16.54 -0.99 4.35
CA THR A 31 -16.78 -1.22 5.78
C THR A 31 -17.46 -0.01 6.42
N SER A 32 -17.09 1.21 6.01
CA SER A 32 -17.71 2.45 6.50
C SER A 32 -19.19 2.53 6.14
N VAL A 33 -19.57 2.19 4.90
CA VAL A 33 -20.96 2.16 4.45
C VAL A 33 -21.73 1.04 5.15
N GLU A 34 -21.18 -0.18 5.21
CA GLU A 34 -21.82 -1.31 5.89
C GLU A 34 -22.11 -1.00 7.36
N ARG A 35 -21.18 -0.36 8.08
CA ARG A 35 -21.36 0.05 9.48
C ARG A 35 -22.43 1.13 9.63
N GLN A 36 -22.50 2.11 8.72
CA GLN A 36 -23.52 3.16 8.75
C GLN A 36 -24.92 2.58 8.51
N ILE A 37 -25.08 1.71 7.51
CA ILE A 37 -26.36 1.07 7.21
C ILE A 37 -26.80 0.14 8.33
N LYS A 38 -25.87 -0.64 8.88
CA LYS A 38 -26.15 -1.49 10.06
C LYS A 38 -26.66 -0.66 11.24
N ARG A 39 -26.04 0.50 11.49
CA ARG A 39 -26.49 1.43 12.55
C ARG A 39 -27.92 1.93 12.28
N GLY A 40 -28.25 2.29 11.04
CA GLY A 40 -29.59 2.74 10.67
C GLY A 40 -30.65 1.69 10.95
N HIS A 41 -30.43 0.45 10.51
CA HIS A 41 -31.36 -0.65 10.78
C HIS A 41 -31.54 -0.94 12.27
N GLN A 42 -30.47 -0.88 13.06
CA GLN A 42 -30.55 -1.06 14.51
C GLN A 42 -31.36 0.06 15.18
N ALA A 43 -31.17 1.30 14.74
CA ALA A 43 -31.91 2.45 15.22
C ALA A 43 -33.40 2.37 14.83
N GLU A 44 -33.73 1.92 13.62
CA GLU A 44 -35.12 1.72 13.19
C GLU A 44 -35.83 0.66 14.05
N ALA A 45 -35.18 -0.49 14.25
CA ALA A 45 -35.71 -1.58 15.06
C ALA A 45 -35.95 -1.12 16.52
N HIS A 46 -34.97 -0.46 17.13
CA HIS A 46 -35.09 0.10 18.47
C HIS A 46 -36.23 1.12 18.58
N ASN A 47 -36.32 2.05 17.62
CA ASN A 47 -37.38 3.07 17.62
C ASN A 47 -38.76 2.47 17.43
N GLN A 48 -38.88 1.41 16.65
CA GLN A 48 -40.15 0.69 16.50
C GLN A 48 -40.55 0.02 17.82
N GLU A 49 -39.61 -0.64 18.50
CA GLU A 49 -39.85 -1.26 19.81
C GLU A 49 -40.26 -0.23 20.88
N VAL A 50 -39.57 0.92 20.95
CA VAL A 50 -39.94 2.02 21.85
C VAL A 50 -41.35 2.54 21.56
N ARG A 51 -41.72 2.68 20.28
CA ARG A 51 -43.07 3.13 19.88
C ARG A 51 -44.15 2.11 20.23
N THR A 52 -43.84 0.82 20.15
CA THR A 52 -44.80 -0.26 20.45
C THR A 52 -44.96 -0.47 21.95
N THR A 53 -43.86 -0.45 22.71
CA THR A 53 -43.86 -0.74 24.15
C THR A 53 -44.11 0.48 25.02
N GLY A 54 -43.84 1.69 24.50
CA GLY A 54 -43.85 2.94 25.26
C GLY A 54 -42.69 3.06 26.27
N VAL A 55 -41.71 2.14 26.23
CA VAL A 55 -40.57 2.09 27.16
C VAL A 55 -39.29 2.49 26.44
N GLY A 56 -38.55 3.43 27.02
CA GLY A 56 -37.29 3.94 26.46
C GLY A 56 -37.47 5.21 25.62
N GLU A 57 -36.37 5.67 25.01
CA GLU A 57 -36.33 6.86 24.16
C GLU A 57 -35.93 6.48 22.73
N CYS A 58 -36.55 7.14 21.76
CA CYS A 58 -36.18 6.98 20.36
C CYS A 58 -34.79 7.58 20.12
N VAL A 59 -33.94 6.84 19.40
CA VAL A 59 -32.63 7.31 18.95
C VAL A 59 -32.73 8.03 17.60
N GLU A 60 -31.80 8.95 17.36
CA GLU A 60 -31.74 9.70 16.10
C GLU A 60 -31.54 8.77 14.90
N LEU A 61 -32.41 8.92 13.89
CA LEU A 61 -32.25 8.28 12.58
C LEU A 61 -31.67 9.27 11.58
N ARG A 62 -30.42 9.03 11.18
CA ARG A 62 -29.71 9.89 10.23
C ARG A 62 -30.04 9.47 8.80
N PRO A 63 -30.31 10.41 7.88
CA PRO A 63 -30.56 10.07 6.48
C PRO A 63 -29.44 9.26 5.82
N THR A 64 -28.18 9.51 6.21
CA THR A 64 -27.01 8.80 5.69
C THR A 64 -26.92 7.35 6.13
N ASP A 65 -27.67 6.95 7.16
CA ASP A 65 -27.65 5.60 7.71
C ASP A 65 -28.72 4.70 7.07
N LEU A 66 -29.59 5.27 6.23
CA LEU A 66 -30.68 4.55 5.56
C LEU A 66 -30.45 4.42 4.05
N ASP A 67 -29.67 5.33 3.45
CA ASP A 67 -29.35 5.31 2.03
C ASP A 67 -27.86 5.00 1.77
N PRO A 68 -27.54 3.86 1.16
CA PRO A 68 -26.18 3.52 0.75
C PRO A 68 -25.54 4.55 -0.19
N LYS A 69 -26.31 5.22 -1.05
CA LYS A 69 -25.78 6.26 -1.95
C LYS A 69 -25.36 7.50 -1.16
N ALA A 70 -26.20 7.96 -0.22
CA ALA A 70 -25.85 9.04 0.69
C ALA A 70 -24.63 8.70 1.57
N ALA A 71 -24.54 7.47 2.09
CA ALA A 71 -23.39 6.99 2.86
C ALA A 71 -22.08 7.03 2.05
N ARG A 72 -22.10 6.54 0.81
CA ARG A 72 -20.95 6.59 -0.12
C ARG A 72 -20.55 8.03 -0.43
N ARG A 73 -21.52 8.89 -0.75
CA ARG A 73 -21.25 10.31 -1.03
C ARG A 73 -20.59 11.01 0.14
N ARG A 74 -21.03 10.71 1.38
CA ARG A 74 -20.39 11.23 2.59
C ARG A 74 -18.93 10.77 2.72
N TYR A 75 -18.65 9.51 2.41
CA TYR A 75 -17.27 8.99 2.41
C TYR A 75 -16.40 9.64 1.33
N GLN A 76 -16.95 9.87 0.14
CA GLN A 76 -16.27 10.59 -0.94
C GLN A 76 -15.90 12.02 -0.53
N VAL A 77 -16.85 12.76 0.06
CA VAL A 77 -16.59 14.13 0.56
C VAL A 77 -15.47 14.14 1.60
N PHE A 78 -15.45 13.17 2.53
CA PHE A 78 -14.34 13.04 3.48
C PHE A 78 -13.01 12.81 2.76
N LYS A 79 -12.98 11.89 1.79
CA LYS A 79 -11.77 11.57 1.02
C LYS A 79 -11.27 12.74 0.19
N GLU A 80 -12.17 13.53 -0.38
CA GLU A 80 -11.82 14.66 -1.26
C GLU A 80 -11.44 15.92 -0.47
N GLN A 81 -12.14 16.21 0.62
CA GLN A 81 -12.00 17.51 1.30
C GLN A 81 -11.22 17.45 2.61
N THR A 82 -11.29 16.31 3.32
CA THR A 82 -10.71 16.19 4.68
C THR A 82 -9.41 15.41 4.67
N TRP A 83 -9.25 14.46 3.75
CA TRP A 83 -8.07 13.60 3.70
C TRP A 83 -6.78 14.38 3.45
N GLU A 84 -6.76 15.29 2.49
CA GLU A 84 -5.58 16.11 2.20
C GLU A 84 -5.21 17.01 3.39
N ALA A 85 -6.21 17.58 4.06
CA ALA A 85 -5.99 18.38 5.26
C ALA A 85 -5.40 17.53 6.40
N LEU A 86 -5.89 16.32 6.59
CA LEU A 86 -5.34 15.36 7.56
C LEU A 86 -3.91 14.96 7.19
N GLN A 87 -3.62 14.68 5.93
CA GLN A 87 -2.27 14.39 5.46
C GLN A 87 -1.31 15.57 5.65
N SER A 88 -1.77 16.81 5.54
CA SER A 88 -0.92 17.98 5.77
C SER A 88 -0.37 18.03 7.21
N LEU A 89 -1.09 17.49 8.18
CA LEU A 89 -0.65 17.45 9.58
C LEU A 89 0.60 16.58 9.78
N LYS A 90 0.84 15.61 8.89
CA LYS A 90 2.07 14.80 8.87
C LYS A 90 3.33 15.65 8.67
N GLN A 91 3.20 16.82 8.04
CA GLN A 91 4.33 17.74 7.84
C GLN A 91 4.82 18.36 9.15
N THR A 92 4.00 18.34 10.20
CA THR A 92 4.28 19.02 11.48
C THR A 92 4.33 18.07 12.67
N PHE A 93 3.56 16.98 12.65
CA PHE A 93 3.38 16.08 13.80
C PHE A 93 3.74 14.63 13.48
N PHE A 94 3.99 13.85 14.55
CA PHE A 94 4.10 12.40 14.44
C PHE A 94 2.73 11.84 14.07
N TYR A 95 2.62 11.30 12.86
CA TYR A 95 1.33 10.98 12.27
C TYR A 95 1.22 9.47 12.05
N HIS A 96 0.16 8.86 12.60
CA HIS A 96 -0.03 7.42 12.63
C HIS A 96 -1.33 7.04 11.93
N PHE A 97 -1.24 6.09 11.00
CA PHE A 97 -2.40 5.48 10.36
C PHE A 97 -2.68 4.12 11.00
N VAL A 98 -3.80 4.02 11.69
CA VAL A 98 -4.20 2.81 12.41
C VAL A 98 -5.38 2.16 11.69
N ASN A 99 -5.24 0.89 11.32
CA ASN A 99 -6.34 0.14 10.73
C ASN A 99 -7.46 -0.05 11.77
N ALA A 100 -8.65 0.46 11.44
CA ALA A 100 -9.86 0.40 12.27
C ALA A 100 -11.01 -0.41 11.63
N GLN A 101 -10.72 -1.24 10.62
CA GLN A 101 -11.70 -2.12 9.97
C GLN A 101 -12.13 -3.30 10.85
N GLY A 102 -11.29 -3.68 11.81
CA GLY A 102 -11.53 -4.78 12.75
C GLY A 102 -12.55 -4.47 13.85
N SER A 103 -12.67 -5.40 14.80
CA SER A 103 -13.50 -5.22 16.00
C SER A 103 -12.93 -4.14 16.94
N VAL A 104 -13.73 -3.58 17.85
CA VAL A 104 -13.24 -2.55 18.81
C VAL A 104 -12.01 -3.03 19.58
N ALA A 105 -12.02 -4.28 20.05
CA ALA A 105 -10.88 -4.86 20.77
C ALA A 105 -9.62 -5.02 19.89
N GLU A 106 -9.82 -5.31 18.60
CA GLU A 106 -8.73 -5.39 17.62
C GLU A 106 -8.17 -4.00 17.32
N VAL A 107 -9.03 -3.00 17.14
CA VAL A 107 -8.63 -1.59 16.94
C VAL A 107 -7.87 -1.07 18.16
N GLU A 108 -8.35 -1.35 19.37
CA GLU A 108 -7.65 -1.02 20.62
C GLU A 108 -6.26 -1.65 20.65
N ARG A 109 -6.15 -2.94 20.29
CA ARG A 109 -4.85 -3.61 20.20
C ARG A 109 -3.96 -2.98 19.14
N ASN A 110 -4.50 -2.57 17.99
CA ASN A 110 -3.75 -1.87 16.95
C ASN A 110 -3.21 -0.53 17.45
N ILE A 111 -4.03 0.26 18.15
CA ILE A 111 -3.63 1.52 18.78
C ILE A 111 -2.51 1.27 19.80
N LEU A 112 -2.69 0.30 20.70
CA LEU A 112 -1.70 -0.02 21.72
C LEU A 112 -0.39 -0.53 21.14
N ASN A 113 -0.43 -1.32 20.07
CA ASN A 113 0.77 -1.78 19.38
C ASN A 113 1.53 -0.61 18.73
N GLU A 114 0.81 0.30 18.08
CA GLU A 114 1.40 1.51 17.48
C GLU A 114 2.08 2.39 18.55
N LEU A 115 1.37 2.65 19.65
CA LEU A 115 1.90 3.45 20.77
C LEU A 115 3.08 2.77 21.48
N ARG A 116 3.04 1.44 21.68
CA ARG A 116 4.12 0.69 22.34
C ARG A 116 5.40 0.72 21.53
N TYR A 117 5.31 0.57 20.21
CA TYR A 117 6.46 0.67 19.31
C TYR A 117 7.16 2.02 19.46
N GLN A 118 6.40 3.12 19.55
CA GLN A 118 6.93 4.47 19.69
C GLN A 118 7.54 4.73 21.07
N SER A 119 6.87 4.30 22.16
CA SER A 119 7.38 4.51 23.53
C SER A 119 8.77 3.94 23.79
N LEU A 120 9.20 2.97 22.97
CA LEU A 120 10.49 2.30 23.06
C LEU A 120 11.56 2.86 22.10
N LEU A 121 11.19 3.65 21.08
CA LEU A 121 12.05 3.97 19.93
C LEU A 121 11.73 5.31 19.24
N GLU A 122 11.37 6.35 20.01
CA GLU A 122 11.26 7.70 19.44
C GLU A 122 12.63 8.21 18.96
N LEU A 123 12.68 8.63 17.69
CA LEU A 123 13.82 9.37 17.15
C LEU A 123 13.85 10.78 17.73
N ASP A 124 15.03 11.38 17.83
CA ASP A 124 15.13 12.81 18.12
C ASP A 124 14.41 13.61 17.01
N PRO A 125 13.71 14.72 17.33
CA PRO A 125 12.95 15.48 16.34
C PRO A 125 13.73 15.85 15.07
N GLN A 126 15.04 16.17 15.16
CA GLN A 126 15.85 16.47 13.98
C GLN A 126 16.03 15.26 13.06
N THR A 127 16.19 14.07 13.66
CA THR A 127 16.28 12.81 12.93
C THR A 127 14.94 12.44 12.31
N TYR A 128 13.84 12.66 13.04
CA TYR A 128 12.48 12.47 12.49
C TYR A 128 12.23 13.38 11.28
N ASP A 129 12.57 14.67 11.38
CA ASP A 129 12.39 15.63 10.29
C ASP A 129 13.21 15.27 9.04
N SER A 130 14.36 14.62 9.21
CA SER A 130 15.18 14.14 8.10
C SER A 130 14.53 12.95 7.36
N LEU A 131 13.76 12.12 8.07
CA LEU A 131 13.16 10.90 7.53
C LEU A 131 11.70 11.06 7.09
N ARG A 132 10.98 12.09 7.58
CA ARG A 132 9.52 12.24 7.37
C ARG A 132 9.08 12.39 5.91
N ASN A 133 9.99 12.75 5.01
CA ASN A 133 9.72 12.86 3.58
C ASN A 133 9.59 11.48 2.89
N LEU A 134 10.03 10.41 3.55
CA LEU A 134 9.83 9.05 3.09
C LEU A 134 8.47 8.53 3.59
N PRO A 135 7.66 7.91 2.71
CA PRO A 135 6.39 7.32 3.14
C PRO A 135 6.64 6.10 4.04
N LEU A 136 5.74 5.88 5.00
CA LEU A 136 5.76 4.67 5.81
C LEU A 136 5.32 3.48 4.96
N ALA A 137 5.83 2.29 5.25
CA ALA A 137 5.41 1.07 4.57
C ALA A 137 3.89 0.84 4.66
N SER A 138 3.29 1.16 5.81
CA SER A 138 1.84 1.07 6.03
C SER A 138 1.04 2.05 5.16
N GLU A 139 1.57 3.25 4.90
CA GLU A 139 0.94 4.25 4.03
C GLU A 139 0.97 3.82 2.57
N ILE A 140 2.10 3.24 2.12
CA ILE A 140 2.24 2.72 0.75
C ILE A 140 1.15 1.68 0.49
N ILE A 141 0.86 0.82 1.47
CA ILE A 141 -0.12 -0.26 1.34
C ILE A 141 -1.57 0.25 1.40
N LEU A 142 -1.83 1.33 2.14
CA LEU A 142 -3.18 1.79 2.51
C LEU A 142 -4.09 2.05 1.29
N HIS A 143 -3.54 2.58 0.20
CA HIS A 143 -4.27 2.84 -1.04
C HIS A 143 -3.74 2.07 -2.24
N ALA A 144 -2.72 1.23 -2.05
CA ALA A 144 -2.05 0.49 -3.12
C ALA A 144 -3.04 -0.20 -4.08
N ARG A 145 -4.09 -0.84 -3.55
CA ARG A 145 -5.09 -1.53 -4.36
C ARG A 145 -5.96 -0.57 -5.17
N GLN A 146 -6.45 0.52 -4.57
CA GLN A 146 -7.29 1.49 -5.30
C GLN A 146 -6.48 2.20 -6.38
N ASP A 147 -5.22 2.51 -6.09
CA ASP A 147 -4.32 3.17 -7.05
C ASP A 147 -3.89 2.22 -8.16
N LEU A 148 -3.70 0.92 -7.86
CA LEU A 148 -3.44 -0.12 -8.86
C LEU A 148 -4.57 -0.20 -9.89
N VAL A 149 -5.83 -0.28 -9.44
CA VAL A 149 -6.99 -0.33 -10.36
C VAL A 149 -7.03 0.89 -11.26
N LYS A 150 -6.85 2.09 -10.70
CA LYS A 150 -6.82 3.34 -11.48
C LYS A 150 -5.70 3.36 -12.51
N ARG A 151 -4.50 2.85 -12.17
CA ARG A 151 -3.38 2.76 -13.13
C ARG A 151 -3.71 1.81 -14.27
N LEU A 152 -4.27 0.63 -13.98
CA LEU A 152 -4.68 -0.34 -15.00
C LEU A 152 -5.73 0.22 -15.96
N ASP A 153 -6.77 0.88 -15.43
CA ASP A 153 -7.78 1.55 -16.26
C ASP A 153 -7.13 2.65 -17.13
N ALA A 154 -6.18 3.42 -16.57
CA ALA A 154 -5.47 4.46 -17.30
C ALA A 154 -4.55 3.88 -18.39
N TYR A 155 -3.92 2.73 -18.17
CA TYR A 155 -3.11 2.04 -19.18
C TYR A 155 -3.96 1.59 -20.36
N GLU A 156 -5.10 0.97 -20.09
CA GLU A 156 -6.03 0.52 -21.13
C GLU A 156 -6.55 1.69 -21.98
N LEU A 157 -6.86 2.83 -21.36
CA LEU A 157 -7.41 4.01 -22.05
C LEU A 157 -6.37 4.84 -22.80
N ASN A 158 -5.20 5.05 -22.20
CA ASN A 158 -4.22 6.02 -22.72
C ASN A 158 -3.05 5.37 -23.46
N GLN A 159 -2.75 4.10 -23.18
CA GLN A 159 -1.58 3.38 -23.68
C GLN A 159 -1.95 1.94 -24.12
N THR A 160 -3.10 1.80 -24.80
CA THR A 160 -3.70 0.51 -25.15
C THR A 160 -2.73 -0.43 -25.85
N GLU A 161 -1.97 0.07 -26.84
CA GLU A 161 -1.06 -0.76 -27.63
C GLU A 161 0.06 -1.34 -26.75
N LEU A 162 0.74 -0.49 -25.97
CA LEU A 162 1.83 -0.91 -25.09
C LEU A 162 1.33 -1.90 -24.03
N PHE A 163 0.18 -1.60 -23.43
CA PHE A 163 -0.44 -2.46 -22.42
C PHE A 163 -0.74 -3.86 -22.96
N HIS A 164 -1.29 -3.96 -24.18
CA HIS A 164 -1.55 -5.23 -24.83
C HIS A 164 -0.27 -5.97 -25.25
N GLN A 165 0.78 -5.26 -25.66
CA GLN A 165 2.10 -5.87 -25.91
C GLN A 165 2.67 -6.51 -24.63
N VAL A 166 2.53 -5.85 -23.48
CA VAL A 166 2.95 -6.39 -22.18
C VAL A 166 2.13 -7.61 -21.79
N ILE A 167 0.81 -7.58 -21.99
CA ILE A 167 -0.06 -8.74 -21.77
C ILE A 167 0.36 -9.92 -22.66
N GLY A 168 0.64 -9.66 -23.94
CA GLY A 168 1.12 -10.67 -24.88
C GLY A 168 2.45 -11.30 -24.42
N LEU A 169 3.41 -10.47 -24.02
CA LEU A 169 4.69 -10.93 -23.47
C LEU A 169 4.49 -11.85 -22.24
N ILE A 170 3.61 -11.44 -21.31
CA ILE A 170 3.27 -12.22 -20.12
C ILE A 170 2.67 -13.56 -20.53
N GLN A 171 1.67 -13.56 -21.40
CA GLN A 171 0.94 -14.75 -21.80
C GLN A 171 1.81 -15.75 -22.55
N GLU A 172 2.66 -15.29 -23.48
CA GLU A 172 3.43 -16.16 -24.36
C GLU A 172 4.75 -16.62 -23.75
N LYS A 173 5.46 -15.74 -23.02
CA LYS A 173 6.82 -16.04 -22.55
C LYS A 173 6.90 -16.35 -21.06
N ILE A 174 6.03 -15.77 -20.23
CA ILE A 174 6.16 -15.83 -18.77
C ILE A 174 5.21 -16.88 -18.17
N MET A 175 3.92 -16.84 -18.53
CA MET A 175 2.90 -17.75 -17.99
C MET A 175 3.21 -19.24 -18.18
N PRO A 176 3.77 -19.70 -19.30
CA PRO A 176 4.14 -21.12 -19.43
C PRO A 176 5.15 -21.58 -18.37
N VAL A 177 6.05 -20.70 -17.92
CA VAL A 177 6.99 -21.00 -16.84
C VAL A 177 6.27 -20.98 -15.49
N VAL A 178 5.42 -19.98 -15.23
CA VAL A 178 4.63 -19.86 -14.00
C VAL A 178 3.76 -21.10 -13.77
N VAL A 179 3.03 -21.54 -14.81
CA VAL A 179 2.16 -22.73 -14.73
C VAL A 179 2.96 -23.99 -14.38
N ARG A 180 4.16 -24.17 -14.96
CA ARG A 180 5.04 -25.31 -14.63
C ARG A 180 5.53 -25.29 -13.18
N HIS A 181 5.55 -24.12 -12.55
CA HIS A 181 5.98 -23.92 -11.16
C HIS A 181 4.81 -23.83 -10.18
N ALA A 182 3.59 -24.21 -10.60
CA ALA A 182 2.37 -24.11 -9.78
C ALA A 182 2.46 -24.84 -8.42
N ILE A 183 3.25 -25.90 -8.35
CA ILE A 183 3.51 -26.61 -7.09
C ILE A 183 4.39 -25.78 -6.16
N SER A 184 5.50 -25.25 -6.67
CA SER A 184 6.47 -24.51 -5.86
C SER A 184 5.99 -23.13 -5.42
N GLY A 185 5.02 -22.53 -6.13
CA GLY A 185 4.57 -21.16 -5.87
C GLY A 185 5.63 -20.08 -6.17
N LEU A 186 6.70 -20.43 -6.89
CA LEU A 186 7.79 -19.54 -7.24
C LEU A 186 8.30 -19.86 -8.65
N ALA A 187 8.28 -18.88 -9.54
CA ALA A 187 8.87 -18.94 -10.86
C ALA A 187 9.94 -17.86 -11.01
N THR A 188 11.06 -18.18 -11.66
CA THR A 188 12.06 -17.19 -12.09
C THR A 188 12.22 -17.28 -13.60
N VAL A 189 12.00 -16.17 -14.28
CA VAL A 189 12.06 -16.07 -15.74
C VAL A 189 13.15 -15.07 -16.11
N ASN A 190 14.12 -15.50 -16.92
CA ASN A 190 15.12 -14.60 -17.48
C ASN A 190 14.75 -14.32 -18.95
N ILE A 191 14.48 -13.07 -19.29
CA ILE A 191 14.06 -12.64 -20.62
C ILE A 191 14.97 -11.52 -21.13
N GLU A 192 15.26 -11.59 -22.42
CA GLU A 192 15.83 -10.49 -23.20
C GLU A 192 14.77 -10.07 -24.20
N ASP A 193 14.11 -8.93 -23.94
CA ASP A 193 13.04 -8.42 -24.78
C ASP A 193 13.14 -6.89 -24.88
N PRO A 194 13.12 -6.31 -26.09
CA PRO A 194 13.13 -4.86 -26.29
C PRO A 194 12.05 -4.13 -25.49
N LEU A 195 10.86 -4.72 -25.35
CA LEU A 195 9.72 -4.13 -24.65
C LEU A 195 10.05 -3.78 -23.19
N LEU A 196 10.86 -4.61 -22.52
CA LEU A 196 11.21 -4.42 -21.11
C LEU A 196 12.25 -3.32 -20.87
N HIS A 197 12.79 -2.72 -21.93
CA HIS A 197 13.63 -1.51 -21.80
C HIS A 197 12.82 -0.25 -21.55
N ASP A 198 11.50 -0.27 -21.83
CA ASP A 198 10.58 0.79 -21.49
C ASP A 198 10.19 0.68 -20.00
N SER A 199 10.39 1.77 -19.25
CA SER A 199 10.02 1.83 -17.84
C SER A 199 8.52 1.69 -17.60
N GLU A 200 7.68 2.20 -18.51
CA GLU A 200 6.21 2.06 -18.40
C GLU A 200 5.80 0.60 -18.60
N ALA A 201 6.42 -0.10 -19.55
CA ALA A 201 6.16 -1.53 -19.76
C ALA A 201 6.52 -2.38 -18.53
N LEU A 202 7.60 -2.05 -17.83
CA LEU A 202 7.97 -2.70 -16.56
C LEU A 202 6.94 -2.43 -15.46
N ALA A 203 6.46 -1.18 -15.34
CA ALA A 203 5.43 -0.83 -14.38
C ALA A 203 4.11 -1.58 -14.66
N MET A 204 3.67 -1.59 -15.92
CA MET A 204 2.50 -2.36 -16.37
C MET A 204 2.64 -3.85 -16.05
N LEU A 205 3.82 -4.44 -16.27
CA LEU A 205 4.06 -5.86 -15.98
C LEU A 205 3.87 -6.16 -14.49
N ILE A 206 4.44 -5.33 -13.61
CA ILE A 206 4.32 -5.47 -12.15
C ILE A 206 2.86 -5.32 -11.72
N ASP A 207 2.15 -4.33 -12.26
CA ASP A 207 0.75 -4.04 -11.94
C ASP A 207 -0.18 -5.17 -12.41
N ILE A 208 0.00 -5.70 -13.63
CA ILE A 208 -0.78 -6.83 -14.16
C ILE A 208 -0.61 -8.06 -13.27
N PHE A 209 0.63 -8.39 -12.86
CA PHE A 209 0.85 -9.50 -11.95
C PHE A 209 0.22 -9.27 -10.58
N SER A 210 0.36 -8.06 -10.03
CA SER A 210 -0.20 -7.68 -8.73
C SER A 210 -1.73 -7.82 -8.72
N GLU A 211 -2.41 -7.37 -9.77
CA GLU A 211 -3.87 -7.48 -9.88
C GLU A 211 -4.34 -8.93 -10.06
N ARG A 212 -3.53 -9.76 -10.74
CA ARG A 212 -3.81 -11.19 -10.87
C ARG A 212 -3.44 -12.02 -9.63
N GLY A 213 -2.98 -11.38 -8.56
CA GLY A 213 -2.68 -12.04 -7.28
C GLY A 213 -1.27 -12.65 -7.20
N TYR A 214 -0.36 -12.22 -8.07
CA TYR A 214 1.05 -12.61 -8.05
C TYR A 214 1.91 -11.50 -7.45
N HIS A 215 3.02 -11.86 -6.82
CA HIS A 215 4.05 -10.92 -6.41
C HIS A 215 5.22 -10.98 -7.40
N ALA A 216 5.35 -9.96 -8.24
CA ALA A 216 6.41 -9.86 -9.22
C ALA A 216 7.52 -8.90 -8.76
N VAL A 217 8.78 -9.32 -8.96
CA VAL A 217 9.98 -8.49 -8.78
C VAL A 217 10.80 -8.58 -10.05
N VAL A 218 11.26 -7.45 -10.58
CA VAL A 218 12.03 -7.38 -11.82
C VAL A 218 13.42 -6.79 -11.55
N ASP A 219 14.46 -7.52 -11.93
CA ASP A 219 15.85 -7.11 -11.80
C ASP A 219 16.55 -7.08 -13.17
N LEU A 220 17.15 -5.94 -13.53
CA LEU A 220 17.96 -5.81 -14.74
C LEU A 220 19.42 -6.21 -14.47
N HIS A 221 19.85 -7.31 -15.09
CA HIS A 221 21.26 -7.72 -15.11
C HIS A 221 21.93 -7.22 -16.39
N ARG A 222 23.03 -6.48 -16.25
CA ARG A 222 23.88 -6.06 -17.36
C ARG A 222 25.12 -6.95 -17.39
N ILE A 223 25.31 -7.66 -18.48
CA ILE A 223 26.40 -8.60 -18.69
C ILE A 223 27.25 -8.06 -19.83
N GLU A 224 28.54 -7.86 -19.60
CA GLU A 224 29.49 -7.52 -20.67
C GLU A 224 29.91 -8.81 -21.37
N ILE A 225 29.71 -8.84 -22.68
CA ILE A 225 30.09 -9.97 -23.53
C ILE A 225 31.24 -9.50 -24.42
N PRO A 226 32.44 -10.07 -24.29
CA PRO A 226 33.57 -9.72 -25.14
C PRO A 226 33.28 -10.15 -26.58
N GLU A 227 33.45 -9.24 -27.52
CA GLU A 227 33.23 -9.51 -28.95
C GLU A 227 34.52 -9.53 -29.76
N GLN A 228 35.44 -8.62 -29.45
CA GLN A 228 36.68 -8.48 -30.20
C GLN A 228 37.80 -8.04 -29.27
N VAL A 229 39.02 -8.49 -29.58
CA VAL A 229 40.26 -8.07 -28.94
C VAL A 229 41.08 -7.31 -29.97
N ASP A 230 41.50 -6.09 -29.64
CA ASP A 230 42.50 -5.35 -30.38
C ASP A 230 43.88 -5.93 -30.06
N LEU A 231 44.52 -6.56 -31.05
CA LEU A 231 45.81 -7.22 -30.89
C LEU A 231 46.99 -6.25 -30.76
N ALA A 232 46.79 -4.97 -31.08
CA ALA A 232 47.83 -3.95 -30.95
C ALA A 232 47.83 -3.29 -29.56
N SER A 233 46.65 -2.97 -29.03
CA SER A 233 46.50 -2.36 -27.68
C SER A 233 46.30 -3.39 -26.57
N GLY A 234 45.76 -4.57 -26.89
CA GLY A 234 45.29 -5.55 -25.91
C GLY A 234 43.87 -5.27 -25.41
N ASP A 235 43.20 -4.22 -25.88
CA ASP A 235 41.87 -3.83 -25.42
C ASP A 235 40.80 -4.80 -25.91
N ILE A 236 39.84 -5.12 -25.05
CA ILE A 236 38.70 -5.99 -25.36
C ILE A 236 37.46 -5.11 -25.53
N SER A 237 36.89 -5.07 -26.73
CA SER A 237 35.59 -4.45 -26.95
C SER A 237 34.49 -5.41 -26.55
N CYS A 238 33.67 -5.00 -25.59
CA CYS A 238 32.53 -5.75 -25.10
C CYS A 238 31.22 -5.12 -25.57
N ARG A 239 30.23 -5.94 -25.94
CA ARG A 239 28.84 -5.49 -26.01
C ARG A 239 28.14 -5.69 -24.68
N GLN A 240 27.21 -4.81 -24.35
CA GLN A 240 26.36 -4.97 -23.18
C GLN A 240 25.11 -5.78 -23.51
N LYS A 241 24.93 -6.89 -22.81
CA LYS A 241 23.72 -7.71 -22.83
C LYS A 241 22.84 -7.36 -21.63
N LYS A 242 21.57 -7.01 -21.88
CA LYS A 242 20.59 -6.68 -20.84
C LYS A 242 19.63 -7.87 -20.67
N VAL A 243 19.63 -8.46 -19.48
CA VAL A 243 18.78 -9.59 -19.13
C VAL A 243 17.88 -9.20 -17.97
N PHE A 244 16.56 -9.30 -18.17
CA PHE A 244 15.58 -9.05 -17.13
C PHE A 244 15.27 -10.36 -16.41
N ARG A 245 15.57 -10.40 -15.11
CA ARG A 245 15.18 -11.49 -14.22
C ARG A 245 13.88 -11.12 -13.53
N ILE A 246 12.82 -11.86 -13.85
CA ILE A 246 11.48 -11.67 -13.30
C ILE A 246 11.21 -12.80 -12.33
N THR A 247 11.09 -12.47 -11.05
CA THR A 247 10.75 -13.41 -9.97
C THR A 247 9.27 -13.26 -9.64
N ILE A 248 8.51 -14.34 -9.74
CA ILE A 248 7.06 -14.34 -9.57
C ILE A 248 6.71 -15.32 -8.45
N ARG A 249 6.12 -14.81 -7.37
CA ARG A 249 5.66 -15.61 -6.22
C ARG A 249 4.15 -15.64 -6.17
N PHE A 250 3.59 -16.78 -5.80
CA PHE A 250 2.16 -17.00 -5.62
C PHE A 250 1.92 -18.20 -4.72
N GLN A 251 0.68 -18.41 -4.29
CA GLN A 251 0.34 -19.56 -3.45
C GLN A 251 0.50 -20.86 -4.24
N GLY A 252 1.49 -21.67 -3.84
CA GLY A 252 1.74 -22.98 -4.43
C GLY A 252 0.69 -24.03 -4.01
N SER A 253 0.55 -25.08 -4.81
CA SER A 253 -0.32 -26.22 -4.48
C SER A 253 0.40 -27.22 -3.59
N GLU A 254 -0.18 -27.56 -2.44
CA GLU A 254 0.32 -28.62 -1.57
C GLU A 254 0.08 -30.00 -2.22
N ILE A 255 1.17 -30.76 -2.43
CA ILE A 255 1.09 -32.11 -3.02
C ILE A 255 0.44 -33.11 -2.06
N ARG A 256 0.60 -32.91 -0.74
CA ARG A 256 0.09 -33.83 0.28
C ARG A 256 -0.86 -33.08 1.19
N ARG A 257 -2.17 -33.34 1.03
CA ARG A 257 -3.16 -33.08 2.09
C ARG A 257 -3.06 -34.22 3.10
N GLY A 258 -2.38 -33.97 4.21
CA GLY A 258 -2.40 -34.80 5.41
C GLY A 258 -3.09 -34.03 6.51
#